data_AF-A0A955S606-F1
#
_entry.id   AF-A0A955S606-F1
#
_cell.length_a   1.000
_cell.length_b   1.000
_cell.length_c   1.000
_cell.angle_alpha   90.00
_cell.angle_beta   90.00
_cell.angle_gamma   90.00
#
_symmetry.space_group_name_H-M   'P 1'
#
loop_
_entity.id
_entity.type
_entity.pdbx_description
1 polymer ?
#
loop_
_entity_poly.entity_id
_entity_poly.type
_entity_poly.pdbx_seq_one_letter_code
_entity_poly.pdbx_strand_id
1 'polypeptide(L)' 'MYTYQTKIKLHETDAAGLLFFSNQFKLIHDAYESLLESLGLSFQELIRNKNYFLPIVHAESD' A
#
# COMPACT_ATOMS: atom_id res chain seq x y z
N MET A 1 -15.42 -7.51 -2.77
CA MET A 1 -14.85 -6.19 -3.12
C MET A 1 -14.37 -5.55 -1.83
N TYR A 2 -13.11 -5.13 -1.76
CA TYR A 2 -12.54 -4.43 -0.59
C TYR A 2 -12.35 -2.96 -0.95
N THR A 3 -12.66 -2.05 -0.04
CA THR A 3 -12.58 -0.60 -0.27
C THR A 3 -11.73 0.02 0.83
N TYR A 4 -10.66 0.72 0.43
CA TYR A 4 -9.80 1.48 1.32
C TYR A 4 -10.01 2.98 1.07
N GLN A 5 -10.38 3.73 2.11
CA GLN A 5 -10.54 5.17 2.03
C GLN A 5 -9.37 5.87 2.72
N THR A 6 -8.70 6.76 2.00
CA THR A 6 -7.60 7.57 2.54
C THR A 6 -7.70 9.02 2.05
N LYS A 7 -6.87 9.90 2.60
CA LYS A 7 -6.79 11.31 2.24
C LYS A 7 -5.41 11.64 1.73
N ILE A 8 -5.34 12.28 0.57
CA ILE A 8 -4.09 12.78 0.01
C ILE A 8 -3.57 13.93 0.88
N LYS A 9 -2.32 13.81 1.33
CA LYS A 9 -1.60 14.82 2.10
C LYS A 9 -0.70 15.64 1.18
N LEU A 10 -0.38 16.86 1.60
CA LEU A 10 0.43 17.79 0.80
C LEU A 10 1.82 17.22 0.44
N HIS A 11 2.44 16.42 1.30
CA HIS A 11 3.74 15.80 1.01
C HIS A 11 3.66 14.66 -0.01
N GLU A 12 2.47 14.26 -0.42
CA GLU A 12 2.24 13.24 -1.44
C GLU A 12 2.06 13.86 -2.84
N THR A 13 1.85 15.19 -2.89
CA THR A 13 1.63 15.92 -4.12
C THR A 13 2.92 16.45 -4.74
N ASP A 14 2.89 16.74 -6.04
CA ASP A 14 3.99 17.39 -6.76
C ASP A 14 3.76 18.90 -6.96
N ALA A 15 4.68 19.55 -7.70
CA ALA A 15 4.60 20.98 -7.99
C ALA A 15 3.42 21.37 -8.91
N ALA A 16 2.79 20.40 -9.59
CA ALA A 16 1.57 20.63 -10.36
C ALA A 16 0.30 20.55 -9.50
N GLY A 17 0.44 20.22 -8.20
CA GLY A 17 -0.68 20.07 -7.28
C GLY A 17 -1.46 18.77 -7.47
N LEU A 18 -0.87 17.79 -8.16
CA LEU A 18 -1.43 16.46 -8.35
C LEU A 18 -0.74 15.46 -7.43
N LEU A 19 -1.33 14.28 -7.25
CA LEU A 19 -0.64 13.18 -6.60
C LEU A 19 0.62 12.83 -7.40
N PHE A 20 1.78 12.89 -6.75
CA PHE A 20 3.02 12.50 -7.42
C PHE A 20 2.96 11.00 -7.76
N PHE A 21 3.22 10.65 -9.02
CA PHE A 21 2.93 9.32 -9.56
C PHE A 21 3.47 8.15 -8.71
N SER A 22 4.68 8.28 -8.15
CA SER A 22 5.27 7.21 -7.33
C SER A 22 4.59 7.03 -5.96
N ASN A 23 3.89 8.04 -5.46
CA ASN A 23 3.12 7.94 -4.22
C ASN A 23 1.84 7.12 -4.41
N GLN A 24 1.38 6.89 -5.65
CA GLN A 24 0.28 5.95 -5.94
C GLN A 24 0.59 4.56 -5.36
N PHE A 25 1.81 4.05 -5.58
CA PHE A 25 2.21 2.75 -5.08
C PHE A 25 2.25 2.66 -3.55
N LYS A 26 2.58 3.76 -2.85
CA LYS A 26 2.54 3.80 -1.39
C LYS A 26 1.10 3.67 -0.88
N LEU A 27 0.19 4.46 -1.44
CA LEU A 27 -1.23 4.42 -1.05
C LEU A 27 -1.87 3.06 -1.34
N ILE A 28 -1.51 2.43 -2.46
CA ILE A 28 -1.97 1.07 -2.78
C ILE A 28 -1.33 0.04 -1.83
N HIS A 29 -0.09 0.23 -1.41
CA HIS A 29 0.53 -0.65 -0.41
C HIS A 29 -0.16 -0.54 0.95
N ASP A 30 -0.54 0.66 1.39
CA ASP A 30 -1.32 0.85 2.62
C ASP A 30 -2.69 0.16 2.53
N ALA A 31 -3.37 0.26 1.38
CA ALA A 31 -4.62 -0.45 1.12
C ALA A 31 -4.44 -1.98 1.13
N TYR A 32 -3.33 -2.47 0.57
CA TYR A 32 -2.96 -3.88 0.54
C TYR A 32 -2.69 -4.41 1.95
N GLU A 33 -1.92 -3.68 2.77
CA GLU A 33 -1.68 -4.01 4.17
C GLU A 33 -2.99 -4.08 4.95
N SER A 34 -3.86 -3.08 4.80
CA SER A 34 -5.16 -3.04 5.49
C SER A 34 -6.10 -4.19 5.05
N LEU A 35 -6.03 -4.62 3.78
CA LEU A 35 -6.70 -5.83 3.31
C LEU A 35 -6.16 -7.07 4.01
N LEU A 36 -4.84 -7.26 4.07
CA LEU A 36 -4.26 -8.43 4.72
C LEU A 36 -4.57 -8.48 6.21
N GLU A 37 -4.55 -7.34 6.90
CA GLU A 37 -4.98 -7.23 8.30
C GLU A 37 -6.43 -7.68 8.47
N SER A 38 -7.34 -7.30 7.57
CA SER A 38 -8.74 -7.73 7.60
C SER A 38 -8.93 -9.25 7.43
N LEU A 39 -7.93 -9.94 6.86
CA LEU A 39 -7.88 -11.39 6.70
C LEU A 39 -7.12 -12.10 7.84
N GLY A 40 -6.62 -11.36 8.84
CA GLY A 40 -5.80 -11.91 9.92
C GLY A 40 -4.38 -12.30 9.47
N LEU A 41 -3.88 -11.69 8.40
CA LEU A 41 -2.55 -11.93 7.83
C LEU A 41 -1.68 -10.68 7.96
N SER A 42 -1.56 -10.13 9.17
CA SER A 42 -0.84 -8.87 9.37
C SER A 42 0.62 -8.97 8.88
N PHE A 43 1.14 -7.88 8.28
CA PHE A 43 2.55 -7.84 7.86
C PHE A 43 3.51 -8.02 9.03
N GLN A 44 3.13 -7.56 10.23
CA GLN A 44 3.89 -7.81 11.45
C GLN A 44 4.10 -9.30 11.70
N GLU A 45 3.05 -10.12 11.58
CA GLU A 45 3.14 -11.57 11.78
C GLU A 45 3.96 -12.25 10.68
N LEU A 46 3.78 -11.83 9.43
CA LEU A 46 4.54 -12.35 8.29
C LEU A 46 6.05 -12.10 8.46
N ILE A 47 6.42 -10.88 8.84
CA ILE A 47 7.83 -10.49 9.04
C ILE A 47 8.43 -11.18 10.27
N ARG A 48 7.69 -11.29 11.38
CA ARG A 48 8.19 -11.89 12.62
C ARG A 48 8.35 -13.41 12.52
N ASN A 49 7.37 -14.09 11.93
CA ASN A 49 7.37 -15.55 11.87
C ASN A 49 8.30 -16.10 10.79
N LYS A 50 8.75 -15.27 9.83
CA LYS A 50 9.75 -15.56 8.77
C LYS A 50 9.52 -16.81 7.90
N ASN A 51 8.44 -17.54 8.11
CA ASN A 51 8.14 -18.75 7.36
C ASN A 51 7.70 -18.44 5.92
N TYR A 52 7.15 -17.24 5.70
CA TYR A 52 6.62 -16.82 4.42
C TYR A 52 6.88 -15.32 4.19
N PHE A 53 7.18 -14.95 2.95
CA PHE A 53 7.35 -13.57 2.51
C PHE A 53 6.45 -13.32 1.30
N LEU A 54 5.89 -12.12 1.19
CA LEU A 54 5.00 -11.71 0.10
C LEU A 54 5.67 -10.60 -0.72
N PRO A 55 6.65 -10.91 -1.58
CA PRO A 55 7.28 -9.92 -2.43
C PRO A 55 6.33 -9.47 -3.54
N ILE A 56 6.29 -8.17 -3.82
CA ILE A 56 5.66 -7.62 -5.02
C ILE A 56 6.64 -7.83 -6.18
N VAL A 57 6.31 -8.74 -7.09
CA VAL A 57 7.16 -9.09 -8.25
C VAL A 57 6.89 -8.25 -9.49
N HIS A 58 5.76 -7.54 -9.51
CA HIS A 58 5.34 -6.67 -10.60
C HIS A 58 4.38 -5.61 -10.06
N ALA A 59 4.52 -4.38 -10.54
CA ALA A 59 3.61 -3.28 -10.29
C ALA A 59 3.63 -2.34 -11.49
N GLU A 60 2.46 -1.86 -11.89
CA GLU A 60 2.29 -0.87 -12.93
C GLU A 60 1.23 0.16 -12.49
N SER A 61 1.39 1.39 -12.94
CA SER A 61 0.47 2.50 -12.74
C SER A 61 0.67 3.47 -13.88
N ASP A 62 -0.43 3.97 -14.43
CA ASP A 62 -0.42 5.01 -15.48
C ASP A 62 -0.03 6.39 -14.93
#